data_AF-A0A9N9GL31-F1
#
_entry.id   AF-A0A9N9GL31-F1
#
_cell.length_a   1.000
_cell.length_b   1.000
_cell.length_c   1.000
_cell.angle_alpha   90.00
_cell.angle_beta   90.00
_cell.angle_gamma   90.00
#
_symmetry.space_group_name_H-M   'P 1'
#
loop_
_entity.id
_entity.type
_entity.pdbx_description
1 polymer ?
#
loop_
_entity_poly.entity_id
_entity_poly.type
_entity_poly.pdbx_seq_one_letter_code
_entity_poly.pdbx_strand_id
1 'polypeptide(L)'
;MNLYDVSHTSNNTLSSLPILDQTEYIDIVKSVQIKHKAERNLLVQLHQRQFPQWYFELTNGFNLVFYGYGSKRQLLTLFAKTVLKDKPLLVVNGCFPSVSLKNILANILDSIIKESHGTSGSVEDHTSFIFDYFCRADRAIDRLYILIFNIDGVNLRSERTQTCLSILASNPNIHLVASVDHINAGLLYDNVRASRFNWVWHDITTYEPYIAETSFENSIMIRREKALGIRGIEHVLGSLTENARGIFKILCEHQIAGISTSTANNDGHGTSGKNHGVKPEDVGVAYGVLYKKCREAWLVSNDLTFKTQLTEFRDHQIIQSRRMADGTEILYIPLSKDQLINILDNLEF
;
A
#
# COMPACT_ATOMS: atom_id res chain seq x y z
N MET A 1 -3.36 25.87 30.38
CA MET A 1 -2.61 25.71 29.13
C MET A 1 -1.86 27.02 28.91
N ASN A 2 -0.57 27.06 29.23
CA ASN A 2 0.24 28.28 29.22
C ASN A 2 0.73 28.54 27.79
N LEU A 3 0.48 29.74 27.25
CA LEU A 3 0.85 30.13 25.88
C LEU A 3 2.37 30.29 25.66
N TYR A 4 3.18 30.16 26.72
CA TYR A 4 4.62 30.42 26.71
C TYR A 4 5.48 29.20 27.07
N ASP A 5 4.87 28.03 27.29
CA ASP A 5 5.66 26.81 27.48
C ASP A 5 6.24 26.35 26.14
N VAL A 6 7.56 26.47 26.01
CA VAL A 6 8.31 25.87 24.91
C VAL A 6 8.16 24.35 25.05
N SER A 7 7.41 23.72 24.15
CA SER A 7 7.20 22.27 24.17
C SER A 7 8.54 21.56 24.03
N HIS A 8 9.06 21.02 25.13
CA HIS A 8 10.16 20.07 25.10
C HIS A 8 9.67 18.74 24.51
N THR A 9 9.63 18.66 23.18
CA THR A 9 9.38 17.40 22.48
C THR A 9 10.68 16.59 22.48
N SER A 10 10.67 15.41 23.11
CA SER A 10 11.76 14.44 23.02
C SER A 10 12.00 14.05 21.56
N ASN A 11 13.27 14.03 21.11
CA ASN A 11 13.68 13.64 19.75
C ASN A 11 13.58 12.12 19.45
N ASN A 12 12.75 11.38 20.21
CA ASN A 12 12.51 9.96 19.95
C ASN A 12 11.67 9.83 18.69
N THR A 13 12.34 9.54 17.57
CA THR A 13 11.73 9.39 16.25
C THR A 13 11.56 7.92 15.94
N LEU A 14 10.52 7.55 15.17
CA LEU A 14 10.29 6.16 14.76
C LEU A 14 11.48 5.57 13.97
N SER A 15 12.32 6.43 13.38
CA SER A 15 13.57 6.05 12.72
C SER A 15 14.66 5.55 13.65
N SER A 16 14.58 5.80 14.96
CA SER A 16 15.55 5.27 15.92
C SER A 16 15.24 3.83 16.37
N LEU A 17 14.11 3.26 15.93
CA LEU A 17 13.76 1.87 16.22
C LEU A 17 14.44 0.92 15.23
N PRO A 18 14.81 -0.30 15.68
CA PRO A 18 15.34 -1.31 14.78
C PRO A 18 14.30 -1.66 13.72
N ILE A 19 14.74 -1.68 12.46
CA ILE A 19 13.91 -2.10 11.34
C ILE A 19 13.86 -3.63 11.36
N LEU A 20 12.64 -4.19 11.40
CA LEU A 20 12.42 -5.63 11.38
C LEU A 20 12.41 -6.15 9.94
N ASP A 21 12.96 -7.35 9.74
CA ASP A 21 12.83 -8.05 8.47
C ASP A 21 11.38 -8.52 8.26
N GLN A 22 10.96 -8.72 7.01
CA GLN A 22 9.61 -9.16 6.71
C GLN A 22 9.34 -10.58 7.25
N THR A 23 10.34 -11.47 7.17
CA THR A 23 10.27 -12.85 7.70
C THR A 23 10.16 -12.84 9.21
N GLU A 24 11.07 -12.12 9.87
CA GLU A 24 11.08 -11.93 11.33
C GLU A 24 9.78 -11.30 11.82
N TYR A 25 9.28 -10.28 11.14
CA TYR A 25 7.99 -9.66 11.45
C TYR A 25 6.84 -10.67 11.38
N ILE A 26 6.76 -11.47 10.31
CA ILE A 26 5.71 -12.48 10.15
C ILE A 26 5.79 -13.55 11.25
N ASP A 27 7.00 -13.99 11.60
CA ASP A 27 7.21 -15.01 12.63
C ASP A 27 6.86 -14.47 14.02
N ILE A 28 7.23 -13.22 14.32
CA ILE A 28 6.80 -12.53 15.54
C ILE A 28 5.28 -12.42 15.57
N VAL A 29 4.64 -11.93 14.51
CA VAL A 29 3.17 -11.79 14.45
C VAL A 29 2.46 -13.13 14.65
N LYS A 30 3.00 -14.23 14.12
CA LYS A 30 2.47 -15.59 14.36
C LYS A 30 2.68 -16.05 15.79
N SER A 31 3.79 -15.67 16.43
CA SER A 31 4.10 -16.03 17.82
C SER A 31 3.25 -15.26 18.84
N VAL A 32 2.76 -14.08 18.47
CA VAL A 32 1.94 -13.24 19.35
C VAL A 32 0.60 -13.91 19.62
N GLN A 33 0.32 -14.16 20.89
CA GLN A 33 -0.95 -14.73 21.31
C GLN A 33 -2.11 -13.77 21.04
N ILE A 34 -3.16 -14.30 20.42
CA ILE A 34 -4.40 -13.57 20.18
C ILE A 34 -5.08 -13.32 21.52
N LYS A 35 -5.14 -12.05 21.93
CA LYS A 35 -5.85 -11.61 23.14
C LYS A 35 -7.36 -11.81 22.98
N HIS A 36 -8.05 -12.14 24.08
CA HIS A 36 -9.51 -12.22 24.19
C HIS A 36 -10.20 -13.12 23.15
N LYS A 37 -9.64 -14.31 22.91
CA LYS A 37 -10.15 -15.24 21.89
C LYS A 37 -11.59 -15.72 22.21
N ALA A 38 -11.91 -15.96 23.47
CA ALA A 38 -13.22 -16.46 23.88
C ALA A 38 -14.33 -15.41 23.65
N GLU A 39 -14.05 -14.16 24.04
CA GLU A 39 -14.96 -13.03 23.92
C GLU A 39 -15.20 -12.67 22.44
N ARG A 40 -14.14 -12.71 21.63
CA ARG A 40 -14.25 -12.51 20.16
C ARG A 40 -15.11 -13.59 19.50
N ASN A 41 -14.95 -14.85 19.90
CA ASN A 41 -15.78 -15.94 19.39
C ASN A 41 -17.25 -15.79 19.82
N LEU A 42 -17.50 -15.40 21.07
CA LEU A 42 -18.86 -15.12 21.56
C LEU A 42 -19.51 -13.99 20.75
N LEU A 43 -18.77 -12.92 20.49
CA LEU A 43 -19.26 -11.79 19.69
C LEU A 43 -19.59 -12.21 18.25
N VAL A 44 -18.76 -13.03 17.62
CA VAL A 44 -19.05 -13.61 16.30
C VAL A 44 -20.33 -14.45 16.33
N GLN A 45 -20.56 -15.25 17.38
CA GLN A 45 -21.80 -16.02 17.55
C GLN A 45 -23.03 -15.12 17.73
N LEU A 46 -22.90 -13.98 18.42
CA LEU A 46 -23.99 -13.01 18.56
C LEU A 46 -24.37 -12.39 17.22
N HIS A 47 -23.39 -11.98 16.41
CA HIS A 47 -23.68 -11.47 15.06
C HIS A 47 -24.28 -12.54 14.14
N GLN A 48 -23.88 -13.81 14.27
CA GLN A 48 -24.49 -14.90 13.51
C GLN A 48 -26.00 -15.04 13.76
N ARG A 49 -26.48 -14.71 14.95
CA ARG A 49 -27.93 -14.73 15.25
C ARG A 49 -28.71 -13.66 14.47
N GLN A 50 -28.04 -12.62 13.97
CA GLN A 50 -28.65 -11.54 13.19
C GLN A 50 -28.76 -11.87 11.69
N PHE A 51 -28.17 -12.98 11.23
CA PHE A 51 -28.19 -13.37 9.82
C PHE A 51 -29.60 -13.43 9.21
N PRO A 52 -30.64 -13.97 9.89
CA PRO A 52 -31.99 -13.97 9.35
C PRO A 52 -32.57 -12.56 9.15
N GLN A 53 -32.22 -11.62 10.03
CA GLN A 53 -32.63 -10.22 9.90
C GLN A 53 -32.00 -9.59 8.65
N TRP A 54 -30.69 -9.76 8.46
CA TRP A 54 -29.99 -9.24 7.28
C TRP A 54 -30.55 -9.81 5.99
N TYR A 55 -30.87 -11.11 5.97
CA TYR A 55 -31.53 -11.72 4.82
C TYR A 55 -32.90 -11.10 4.54
N PHE A 56 -33.71 -10.91 5.59
CA PHE A 56 -35.01 -10.28 5.45
C PHE A 56 -34.90 -8.86 4.87
N GLU A 57 -33.98 -8.05 5.36
CA GLU A 57 -33.74 -6.69 4.84
C GLU A 57 -33.33 -6.71 3.35
N LEU A 58 -32.43 -7.63 2.96
CA LEU A 58 -32.06 -7.83 1.56
C LEU A 58 -33.25 -8.22 0.69
N THR A 59 -34.11 -9.13 1.16
CA THR A 59 -35.30 -9.56 0.40
C THR A 59 -36.32 -8.44 0.20
N ASN A 60 -36.33 -7.42 1.07
CA ASN A 60 -37.17 -6.22 0.93
C ASN A 60 -36.56 -5.15 0.00
N GLY A 61 -35.40 -5.41 -0.61
CA GLY A 61 -34.76 -4.49 -1.55
C GLY A 61 -33.86 -3.43 -0.89
N PHE A 62 -33.52 -3.60 0.39
CA PHE A 62 -32.47 -2.79 1.01
C PHE A 62 -31.10 -3.38 0.69
N ASN A 63 -30.10 -2.51 0.52
CA ASN A 63 -28.71 -2.95 0.45
C ASN A 63 -28.07 -2.80 1.82
N LEU A 64 -27.10 -3.66 2.14
CA LEU A 64 -26.48 -3.70 3.46
C LEU A 64 -25.06 -3.14 3.45
N VAL A 65 -24.77 -2.25 4.39
CA VAL A 65 -23.40 -1.81 4.69
C VAL A 65 -23.04 -2.17 6.12
N PHE A 66 -21.90 -2.84 6.25
CA PHE A 66 -21.34 -3.26 7.51
C PHE A 66 -20.13 -2.42 7.86
N TYR A 67 -20.22 -1.72 8.99
CA TYR A 67 -19.14 -0.94 9.58
C TYR A 67 -18.75 -1.53 10.93
N GLY A 68 -17.66 -1.05 11.51
CA GLY A 68 -17.20 -1.51 12.82
C GLY A 68 -15.72 -1.87 12.82
N TYR A 69 -15.16 -1.92 14.02
CA TYR A 69 -13.74 -2.17 14.23
C TYR A 69 -13.38 -3.65 14.07
N GLY A 70 -12.38 -3.92 13.24
CA GLY A 70 -11.86 -5.25 12.95
C GLY A 70 -12.25 -5.77 11.56
N SER A 71 -11.55 -6.79 11.10
CA SER A 71 -11.85 -7.45 9.83
C SER A 71 -13.24 -8.08 9.87
N LYS A 72 -14.07 -7.73 8.89
CA LYS A 72 -15.43 -8.28 8.71
C LYS A 72 -15.45 -9.45 7.74
N ARG A 73 -14.30 -9.80 7.16
CA ARG A 73 -14.22 -10.73 6.03
C ARG A 73 -14.69 -12.13 6.40
N GLN A 74 -14.27 -12.64 7.56
CA GLN A 74 -14.68 -13.97 8.01
C GLN A 74 -16.19 -14.06 8.24
N LEU A 75 -16.77 -13.09 8.93
CA LEU A 75 -18.19 -13.09 9.28
C LEU A 75 -19.07 -12.94 8.04
N LEU A 76 -18.75 -12.02 7.13
CA LEU A 76 -19.54 -11.83 5.90
C LEU A 76 -19.35 -12.99 4.92
N THR A 77 -18.17 -13.61 4.89
CA THR A 77 -17.97 -14.87 4.15
C THR A 77 -18.84 -15.98 4.72
N LEU A 78 -18.96 -16.05 6.05
CA LEU A 78 -19.84 -17.01 6.71
C LEU A 78 -21.30 -16.73 6.36
N PHE A 79 -21.76 -15.48 6.49
CA PHE A 79 -23.11 -15.06 6.11
C PHE A 79 -23.44 -15.44 4.66
N ALA A 80 -22.56 -15.11 3.73
CA ALA A 80 -22.70 -15.47 2.33
C ALA A 80 -22.79 -16.99 2.11
N LYS A 81 -21.92 -17.76 2.77
CA LYS A 81 -21.93 -19.23 2.68
C LYS A 81 -23.15 -19.87 3.32
N THR A 82 -23.71 -19.30 4.38
CA THR A 82 -24.83 -19.91 5.12
C THR A 82 -26.18 -19.51 4.55
N VAL A 83 -26.34 -18.25 4.17
CA VAL A 83 -27.64 -17.65 3.81
C VAL A 83 -27.78 -17.44 2.30
N LEU A 84 -26.76 -16.94 1.61
CA LEU A 84 -26.86 -16.52 0.21
C LEU A 84 -26.63 -17.67 -0.79
N LYS A 85 -27.25 -18.84 -0.56
CA LYS A 85 -27.08 -20.03 -1.42
C LYS A 85 -28.02 -20.11 -2.61
N ASP A 86 -29.11 -19.34 -2.57
CA ASP A 86 -30.25 -19.53 -3.48
C ASP A 86 -29.99 -19.04 -4.91
N LYS A 87 -29.06 -18.10 -5.08
CA LYS A 87 -28.84 -17.31 -6.29
C LYS A 87 -27.35 -16.99 -6.48
N PRO A 88 -26.90 -16.61 -7.69
CA PRO A 88 -25.49 -16.32 -7.94
C PRO A 88 -24.98 -15.19 -7.03
N LEU A 89 -23.78 -15.41 -6.50
CA LEU A 89 -23.06 -14.48 -5.64
C LEU A 89 -21.72 -14.11 -6.27
N LEU A 90 -21.51 -12.82 -6.50
CA LEU A 90 -20.22 -12.26 -6.88
C LEU A 90 -19.51 -11.72 -5.64
N VAL A 91 -18.30 -12.22 -5.37
CA VAL A 91 -17.45 -11.72 -4.29
C VAL A 91 -16.35 -10.83 -4.86
N VAL A 92 -16.30 -9.58 -4.41
CA VAL A 92 -15.32 -8.57 -4.83
C VAL A 92 -14.46 -8.17 -3.63
N ASN A 93 -13.15 -8.18 -3.81
CA ASN A 93 -12.21 -7.78 -2.78
C ASN A 93 -11.65 -6.38 -3.06
N GLY A 94 -12.22 -5.32 -2.48
CA GLY A 94 -11.82 -3.94 -2.73
C GLY A 94 -10.41 -3.55 -2.26
N CYS A 95 -9.82 -4.30 -1.31
CA CYS A 95 -8.43 -4.07 -0.86
C CYS A 95 -7.37 -4.45 -1.89
N PHE A 96 -7.71 -5.28 -2.90
CA PHE A 96 -6.70 -5.72 -3.86
C PHE A 96 -6.38 -4.59 -4.87
N PRO A 97 -5.09 -4.30 -5.09
CA PRO A 97 -4.67 -3.20 -5.98
C PRO A 97 -4.96 -3.46 -7.46
N SER A 98 -5.26 -4.70 -7.84
CA SER A 98 -5.63 -5.07 -9.23
C SER A 98 -7.13 -4.98 -9.51
N VAL A 99 -7.97 -4.73 -8.49
CA VAL A 99 -9.42 -4.61 -8.70
C VAL A 99 -9.71 -3.32 -9.44
N SER A 100 -10.46 -3.43 -10.52
CA SER A 100 -11.00 -2.31 -11.27
C SER A 100 -12.48 -2.53 -11.51
N LEU A 101 -13.24 -1.44 -11.68
CA LEU A 101 -14.65 -1.54 -12.02
C LEU A 101 -14.85 -2.30 -13.33
N LYS A 102 -13.97 -2.12 -14.32
CA LYS A 102 -14.03 -2.85 -15.60
C LYS A 102 -13.98 -4.37 -15.37
N ASN A 103 -13.10 -4.83 -14.49
CA ASN A 103 -12.98 -6.26 -14.17
C ASN A 103 -14.23 -6.79 -13.46
N ILE A 104 -14.83 -6.00 -12.56
CA ILE A 104 -16.08 -6.38 -11.88
C ILE A 104 -17.22 -6.53 -12.89
N LEU A 105 -17.43 -5.55 -13.77
CA LEU A 105 -18.49 -5.58 -14.77
C LEU A 105 -18.26 -6.69 -15.81
N ALA A 106 -17.03 -6.86 -16.29
CA ALA A 106 -16.68 -7.95 -17.20
C ALA A 106 -16.96 -9.32 -16.57
N ASN A 107 -16.60 -9.52 -15.30
CA ASN A 107 -16.93 -10.75 -14.59
C ASN A 107 -18.45 -10.96 -14.48
N ILE A 108 -19.26 -9.93 -14.27
CA ILE A 108 -20.73 -10.07 -14.25
C ILE A 108 -21.24 -10.50 -15.63
N LEU A 109 -20.77 -9.87 -16.70
CA LEU A 109 -21.19 -10.20 -18.07
C LEU A 109 -20.79 -11.62 -18.45
N ASP A 110 -19.51 -11.96 -18.27
CA ASP A 110 -18.94 -13.23 -18.73
C ASP A 110 -19.37 -14.42 -17.87
N SER A 111 -19.32 -14.28 -16.53
CA SER A 111 -19.54 -15.42 -15.63
C SER A 111 -20.99 -15.64 -15.25
N ILE A 112 -21.79 -14.57 -15.16
CA ILE A 112 -23.18 -14.63 -14.68
C ILE A 112 -24.13 -14.59 -15.86
N ILE A 113 -24.09 -13.53 -16.67
CA ILE A 113 -25.06 -13.32 -17.77
C ILE A 113 -24.74 -14.24 -18.97
N LYS A 114 -23.46 -14.59 -19.18
CA LYS A 114 -22.97 -15.44 -20.28
C LYS A 114 -23.34 -14.92 -21.68
N GLU A 115 -23.63 -13.63 -21.80
CA GLU A 115 -23.83 -12.98 -23.09
C GLU A 115 -22.51 -12.36 -23.54
N SER A 116 -22.04 -12.81 -24.71
CA SER A 116 -20.79 -12.38 -25.33
C SER A 116 -20.91 -10.99 -25.97
N HIS A 117 -21.37 -9.99 -25.22
CA HIS A 117 -21.11 -8.62 -25.60
C HIS A 117 -19.65 -8.33 -25.25
N GLY A 118 -18.81 -8.23 -26.30
CA GLY A 118 -17.37 -8.12 -26.16
C GLY A 118 -16.96 -7.02 -25.19
N THR A 119 -15.88 -7.28 -24.46
CA THR A 119 -15.09 -6.44 -23.52
C THR A 119 -14.67 -5.03 -24.01
N SER A 120 -15.27 -4.55 -25.10
CA SER A 120 -14.93 -3.34 -25.86
C SER A 120 -15.91 -2.18 -25.63
N GLY A 121 -16.94 -2.34 -24.80
CA GLY A 121 -17.84 -1.24 -24.41
C GLY A 121 -17.24 -0.32 -23.36
N SER A 122 -17.81 0.89 -23.24
CA SER A 122 -17.50 1.78 -22.11
C SER A 122 -18.03 1.18 -20.80
N VAL A 123 -17.50 1.64 -19.66
CA VAL A 123 -17.92 1.19 -18.33
C VAL A 123 -19.40 1.51 -18.08
N GLU A 124 -19.87 2.63 -18.61
CA GLU A 124 -21.26 3.09 -18.54
C GLU A 124 -22.17 2.18 -19.36
N ASP A 125 -21.76 1.83 -20.59
CA ASP A 125 -22.55 0.94 -21.45
C ASP A 125 -22.73 -0.43 -20.80
N HIS A 126 -21.65 -0.99 -20.22
CA HIS A 126 -21.73 -2.24 -19.48
C HIS A 126 -22.67 -2.13 -18.27
N THR A 127 -22.65 -1.00 -17.56
CA THR A 127 -23.52 -0.77 -16.39
C THR A 127 -24.99 -0.71 -16.82
N SER A 128 -25.30 0.08 -17.84
CA SER A 128 -26.66 0.20 -18.38
C SER A 128 -27.18 -1.12 -18.93
N PHE A 129 -26.34 -1.87 -19.64
CA PHE A 129 -26.69 -3.19 -20.15
C PHE A 129 -27.06 -4.17 -19.03
N ILE A 130 -26.24 -4.24 -17.97
CA ILE A 130 -26.54 -5.08 -16.80
C ILE A 130 -27.84 -4.62 -16.16
N PHE A 131 -28.04 -3.31 -15.98
CA PHE A 131 -29.27 -2.78 -15.41
C PHE A 131 -30.51 -3.17 -16.25
N ASP A 132 -30.44 -2.99 -17.57
CA ASP A 132 -31.52 -3.32 -18.50
C ASP A 132 -31.81 -4.82 -18.53
N TYR A 133 -30.77 -5.67 -18.48
CA TYR A 133 -30.92 -7.12 -18.39
C TYR A 133 -31.75 -7.52 -17.16
N PHE A 134 -31.44 -6.97 -15.99
CA PHE A 134 -32.18 -7.26 -14.76
C PHE A 134 -33.55 -6.57 -14.68
N CYS A 135 -33.88 -5.64 -15.60
CA CYS A 135 -35.22 -5.07 -15.75
C CYS A 135 -36.15 -5.92 -16.64
N ARG A 136 -35.59 -6.79 -17.50
CA ARG A 136 -36.38 -7.67 -18.37
C ARG A 136 -37.07 -8.78 -17.58
N ALA A 137 -38.30 -9.13 -17.99
CA ALA A 137 -39.08 -10.20 -17.36
C ALA A 137 -38.65 -11.61 -17.81
N ASP A 138 -38.14 -11.75 -19.04
CA ASP A 138 -37.60 -13.01 -19.57
C ASP A 138 -36.08 -13.05 -19.34
N ARG A 139 -35.68 -13.65 -18.22
CA ARG A 139 -34.28 -13.72 -17.80
C ARG A 139 -33.95 -15.09 -17.21
N ALA A 140 -32.72 -15.54 -17.43
CA ALA A 140 -32.22 -16.80 -16.88
C ALA A 140 -31.92 -16.70 -15.37
N ILE A 141 -31.70 -15.49 -14.85
CA ILE A 141 -31.26 -15.24 -13.48
C ILE A 141 -32.17 -14.22 -12.83
N ASP A 142 -32.90 -14.64 -11.80
CA ASP A 142 -33.85 -13.76 -11.12
C ASP A 142 -33.19 -12.68 -10.27
N ARG A 143 -32.11 -13.02 -9.57
CA ARG A 143 -31.46 -12.14 -8.60
C ARG A 143 -29.96 -12.35 -8.60
N LEU A 144 -29.22 -11.29 -8.30
CA LEU A 144 -27.78 -11.29 -8.17
C LEU A 144 -27.38 -10.71 -6.83
N TYR A 145 -26.57 -11.45 -6.07
CA TYR A 145 -25.92 -10.93 -4.86
C TYR A 145 -24.51 -10.47 -5.18
N ILE A 146 -24.15 -9.27 -4.73
CA ILE A 146 -22.78 -8.73 -4.86
C ILE A 146 -22.26 -8.44 -3.46
N LEU A 147 -21.24 -9.20 -3.04
CA LEU A 147 -20.53 -8.98 -1.79
C LEU A 147 -19.22 -8.24 -2.05
N ILE A 148 -19.12 -7.00 -1.58
CA ILE A 148 -17.93 -6.15 -1.73
C ILE A 148 -17.25 -5.98 -0.37
N PHE A 149 -16.09 -6.59 -0.22
CA PHE A 149 -15.20 -6.26 0.89
C PHE A 149 -14.51 -4.92 0.62
N ASN A 150 -14.43 -4.07 1.64
CA ASN A 150 -13.85 -2.74 1.59
C ASN A 150 -14.28 -1.95 0.34
N ILE A 151 -15.55 -1.56 0.29
CA ILE A 151 -16.09 -0.73 -0.81
C ILE A 151 -15.37 0.62 -0.94
N ASP A 152 -14.76 1.05 0.15
CA ASP A 152 -13.85 2.16 0.31
C ASP A 152 -12.38 1.80 -0.02
N GLY A 153 -12.12 0.72 -0.75
CA GLY A 153 -10.79 0.40 -1.27
C GLY A 153 -10.28 1.47 -2.24
N VAL A 154 -8.97 1.66 -2.32
CA VAL A 154 -8.33 2.76 -3.08
C VAL A 154 -8.85 2.87 -4.52
N ASN A 155 -8.99 1.74 -5.21
CA ASN A 155 -9.45 1.70 -6.60
C ASN A 155 -10.98 1.85 -6.76
N LEU A 156 -11.75 1.68 -5.69
CA LEU A 156 -13.21 1.75 -5.71
C LEU A 156 -13.75 3.11 -5.23
N ARG A 157 -12.90 3.96 -4.63
CA ARG A 157 -13.27 5.32 -4.17
C ARG A 157 -13.60 6.30 -5.30
N SER A 158 -13.24 5.97 -6.54
CA SER A 158 -13.45 6.91 -7.66
C SER A 158 -14.93 7.24 -7.83
N GLU A 159 -15.22 8.50 -8.17
CA GLU A 159 -16.60 8.98 -8.32
C GLU A 159 -17.36 8.19 -9.40
N ARG A 160 -16.67 7.89 -10.50
CA ARG A 160 -17.19 7.04 -11.58
C ARG A 160 -17.55 5.65 -11.06
N THR A 161 -16.68 5.06 -10.24
CA THR A 161 -16.93 3.72 -9.69
C THR A 161 -18.15 3.68 -8.77
N GLN A 162 -18.23 4.61 -7.82
CA GLN A 162 -19.36 4.69 -6.90
C GLN A 162 -20.67 5.01 -7.63
N THR A 163 -20.62 5.82 -8.69
CA THR A 163 -21.80 6.13 -9.50
C THR A 163 -22.31 4.90 -10.24
N CYS A 164 -21.44 4.13 -10.91
CA CYS A 164 -21.84 2.88 -11.57
C CYS A 164 -22.40 1.85 -10.56
N LEU A 165 -21.74 1.66 -9.42
CA LEU A 165 -22.23 0.77 -8.36
C LEU A 165 -23.60 1.22 -7.83
N SER A 166 -23.83 2.53 -7.69
CA SER A 166 -25.14 3.06 -7.26
C SER A 166 -26.25 2.76 -8.27
N ILE A 167 -25.95 2.79 -9.57
CA ILE A 167 -26.93 2.47 -10.62
C ILE A 167 -27.29 0.98 -10.56
N LEU A 168 -26.31 0.10 -10.37
CA LEU A 168 -26.55 -1.32 -10.18
C LEU A 168 -27.38 -1.61 -8.91
N ALA A 169 -27.04 -0.96 -7.80
CA ALA A 169 -27.73 -1.13 -6.51
C ALA A 169 -29.18 -0.62 -6.52
N SER A 170 -29.53 0.25 -7.47
CA SER A 170 -30.89 0.76 -7.64
C SER A 170 -31.86 -0.29 -8.23
N ASN A 171 -31.35 -1.39 -8.80
CA ASN A 171 -32.19 -2.44 -9.35
C ASN A 171 -32.71 -3.35 -8.22
N PRO A 172 -34.04 -3.61 -8.11
CA PRO A 172 -34.59 -4.43 -7.03
C PRO A 172 -34.12 -5.89 -7.06
N ASN A 173 -33.54 -6.35 -8.17
CA ASN A 173 -33.06 -7.72 -8.35
C ASN A 173 -31.55 -7.86 -8.10
N ILE A 174 -30.83 -6.76 -7.95
CA ILE A 174 -29.41 -6.76 -7.61
C ILE A 174 -29.29 -6.30 -6.16
N HIS A 175 -28.82 -7.20 -5.31
CA HIS A 175 -28.67 -6.92 -3.88
C HIS A 175 -27.19 -6.77 -3.53
N LEU A 176 -26.83 -5.63 -2.97
CA LEU A 176 -25.45 -5.30 -2.63
C LEU A 176 -25.24 -5.44 -1.12
N VAL A 177 -24.17 -6.15 -0.77
CA VAL A 177 -23.67 -6.30 0.59
C VAL A 177 -22.25 -5.77 0.59
N ALA A 178 -21.98 -4.73 1.37
CA ALA A 178 -20.68 -4.09 1.42
C ALA A 178 -20.13 -4.01 2.84
N SER A 179 -18.81 -4.00 2.95
CA SER A 179 -18.13 -3.69 4.20
C SER A 179 -17.32 -2.39 4.07
N VAL A 180 -17.28 -1.61 5.14
CA VAL A 180 -16.59 -0.32 5.23
C VAL A 180 -15.64 -0.32 6.43
N ASP A 181 -14.47 0.31 6.27
CA ASP A 181 -13.45 0.42 7.33
C ASP A 181 -12.93 1.85 7.53
N HIS A 182 -12.91 2.64 6.47
CA HIS A 182 -12.40 3.99 6.46
C HIS A 182 -13.38 4.94 7.15
N ILE A 183 -12.88 5.76 8.08
CA ILE A 183 -13.67 6.73 8.86
C ILE A 183 -14.46 7.67 7.94
N ASN A 184 -13.82 8.13 6.87
CA ASN A 184 -14.42 9.05 5.90
C ASN A 184 -15.29 8.38 4.83
N ALA A 185 -15.63 7.09 4.95
CA ALA A 185 -16.40 6.39 3.92
C ALA A 185 -17.78 7.00 3.66
N GLY A 186 -18.40 7.64 4.67
CA GLY A 186 -19.65 8.38 4.49
C GLY A 186 -19.55 9.52 3.47
N LEU A 187 -18.36 10.08 3.24
CA LEU A 187 -18.13 11.14 2.25
C LEU A 187 -18.21 10.66 0.80
N LEU A 188 -18.21 9.34 0.56
CA LEU A 188 -18.34 8.78 -0.80
C LEU A 188 -19.76 8.95 -1.36
N TYR A 189 -20.75 9.14 -0.49
CA TYR A 189 -22.16 9.16 -0.85
C TYR A 189 -22.74 10.56 -0.82
N ASP A 190 -23.02 11.10 -2.00
CA ASP A 190 -23.95 12.24 -2.15
C ASP A 190 -25.40 11.75 -2.01
N ASN A 191 -26.35 12.66 -1.81
CA ASN A 191 -27.78 12.39 -1.65
C ASN A 191 -28.34 11.47 -2.74
N VAL A 192 -27.95 11.69 -4.00
CA VAL A 192 -28.39 10.84 -5.12
C VAL A 192 -27.87 9.41 -4.98
N ARG A 193 -26.58 9.25 -4.63
CA ARG A 193 -25.98 7.93 -4.45
C ARG A 193 -26.55 7.24 -3.22
N ALA A 194 -26.72 7.95 -2.11
CA ALA A 194 -27.32 7.44 -0.88
C ALA A 194 -28.74 6.92 -1.13
N SER A 195 -29.56 7.67 -1.90
CA SER A 195 -30.90 7.23 -2.28
C SER A 195 -30.90 6.00 -3.17
N ARG A 196 -29.98 5.90 -4.14
CA ARG A 196 -29.87 4.74 -5.05
C ARG A 196 -29.36 3.48 -4.35
N PHE A 197 -28.37 3.65 -3.47
CA PHE A 197 -27.85 2.54 -2.69
C PHE A 197 -28.84 2.09 -1.62
N ASN A 198 -29.70 2.96 -1.09
CA ASN A 198 -30.69 2.58 -0.08
C ASN A 198 -30.09 1.73 1.07
N TRP A 199 -28.99 2.24 1.65
CA TRP A 199 -28.18 1.52 2.62
C TRP A 199 -28.86 1.37 3.98
N VAL A 200 -28.81 0.17 4.53
CA VAL A 200 -29.00 -0.09 5.97
C VAL A 200 -27.64 -0.36 6.59
N TRP A 201 -27.32 0.43 7.61
CA TRP A 201 -26.03 0.39 8.30
C TRP A 201 -26.11 -0.53 9.51
N HIS A 202 -25.24 -1.53 9.56
CA HIS A 202 -25.11 -2.47 10.68
C HIS A 202 -23.74 -2.40 11.30
N ASP A 203 -23.70 -2.32 12.63
CA ASP A 203 -22.47 -2.38 13.40
C ASP A 203 -22.02 -3.83 13.60
N ILE A 204 -20.80 -4.12 13.16
CA ILE A 204 -20.13 -5.40 13.29
C ILE A 204 -18.67 -5.16 13.73
N THR A 205 -18.48 -4.90 15.02
CA THR A 205 -17.16 -4.79 15.63
C THR A 205 -16.57 -6.17 15.99
N THR A 206 -15.79 -6.79 15.10
CA THR A 206 -15.23 -8.14 15.32
C THR A 206 -13.94 -8.18 16.14
N TYR A 207 -13.24 -7.04 16.27
CA TYR A 207 -11.87 -6.94 16.81
C TYR A 207 -10.86 -7.88 16.12
N GLU A 208 -11.15 -8.29 14.89
CA GLU A 208 -10.24 -9.14 14.12
C GLU A 208 -9.10 -8.32 13.49
N PRO A 209 -7.85 -8.81 13.54
CA PRO A 209 -6.75 -8.13 12.88
C PRO A 209 -6.95 -8.10 11.35
N TYR A 210 -6.60 -6.97 10.75
CA TYR A 210 -6.74 -6.68 9.32
C TYR A 210 -5.63 -7.32 8.45
N ILE A 211 -5.32 -8.60 8.67
CA ILE A 211 -4.13 -9.24 8.07
C ILE A 211 -4.19 -9.20 6.53
N ALA A 212 -5.34 -9.51 5.95
CA ALA A 212 -5.50 -9.63 4.50
C ALA A 212 -5.76 -8.29 3.81
N GLU A 213 -6.15 -7.27 4.57
CA GLU A 213 -6.39 -5.90 4.11
C GLU A 213 -5.07 -5.12 4.13
N THR A 214 -4.29 -5.22 5.21
CA THR A 214 -3.00 -4.53 5.34
C THR A 214 -1.86 -5.20 4.59
N SER A 215 -2.03 -6.42 4.06
CA SER A 215 -0.98 -7.12 3.30
C SER A 215 -0.53 -6.37 2.05
N PHE A 216 -1.40 -5.53 1.50
CA PHE A 216 -1.13 -4.72 0.31
C PHE A 216 -0.68 -3.29 0.64
N GLU A 217 -0.86 -2.85 1.89
CA GLU A 217 -0.44 -1.52 2.33
C GLU A 217 1.07 -1.48 2.62
N ASN A 218 1.67 -0.32 2.39
CA ASN A 218 3.07 -0.08 2.74
C ASN A 218 3.13 0.36 4.21
N SER A 219 3.66 -0.49 5.09
CA SER A 219 3.90 -0.11 6.48
C SER A 219 5.21 0.67 6.60
N ILE A 220 5.28 1.65 7.49
CA ILE A 220 6.51 2.40 7.78
C ILE A 220 7.58 1.48 8.39
N MET A 221 7.15 0.43 9.11
CA MET A 221 8.03 -0.60 9.68
C MET A 221 8.44 -1.65 8.64
N ILE A 222 7.58 -1.95 7.67
CA ILE A 222 7.87 -2.83 6.52
C ILE A 222 8.03 -1.93 5.31
N ARG A 223 9.16 -1.24 5.27
CA ARG A 223 9.58 -0.43 4.12
C ARG A 223 9.65 -1.33 2.87
N ARG A 224 8.56 -1.42 2.11
CA ARG A 224 8.60 -1.72 0.67
C ARG A 224 9.16 -0.50 -0.03
N GLU A 225 10.40 -0.17 0.27
CA GLU A 225 11.01 1.02 -0.29
C GLU A 225 11.28 0.83 -1.77
N LYS A 226 10.98 1.88 -2.53
CA LYS A 226 11.54 2.12 -3.85
C LYS A 226 13.07 2.35 -3.80
N ALA A 227 13.64 2.51 -2.61
CA ALA A 227 15.09 2.51 -2.34
C ALA A 227 15.44 1.16 -1.67
N LEU A 228 16.49 0.46 -2.10
CA LEU A 228 16.85 -0.78 -1.41
C LEU A 228 17.28 -0.47 0.02
N GLY A 229 16.65 -1.12 1.00
CA GLY A 229 17.16 -1.13 2.37
C GLY A 229 18.55 -1.78 2.44
N ILE A 230 19.23 -1.64 3.58
CA ILE A 230 20.61 -2.08 3.82
C ILE A 230 20.88 -3.50 3.28
N ARG A 231 20.05 -4.49 3.64
CA ARG A 231 20.18 -5.89 3.18
C ARG A 231 19.93 -6.08 1.69
N GLY A 232 19.09 -5.24 1.08
CA GLY A 232 18.88 -5.24 -0.36
C GLY A 232 20.12 -4.77 -1.10
N ILE A 233 20.78 -3.73 -0.57
CA ILE A 233 22.07 -3.26 -1.07
C ILE A 233 23.15 -4.34 -0.87
N GLU A 234 23.21 -5.01 0.29
CA GLU A 234 24.13 -6.14 0.51
C GLU A 234 23.90 -7.28 -0.50
N HIS A 235 22.64 -7.66 -0.76
CA HIS A 235 22.31 -8.70 -1.73
C HIS A 235 22.68 -8.30 -3.17
N VAL A 236 22.43 -7.05 -3.56
CA VAL A 236 22.82 -6.55 -4.88
C VAL A 236 24.35 -6.48 -4.98
N LEU A 237 25.05 -5.95 -3.97
CA LEU A 237 26.52 -5.90 -3.91
C LEU A 237 27.15 -7.29 -3.95
N GLY A 238 26.53 -8.31 -3.33
CA GLY A 238 26.97 -9.70 -3.43
C GLY A 238 26.85 -10.31 -4.84
N SER A 239 25.97 -9.77 -5.69
CA SER A 239 25.82 -10.20 -7.08
C SER A 239 26.71 -9.44 -8.08
N LEU A 240 27.35 -8.37 -7.63
CA LEU A 240 28.16 -7.49 -8.45
C LEU A 240 29.63 -7.93 -8.51
N THR A 241 30.30 -7.54 -9.60
CA THR A 241 31.75 -7.80 -9.79
C THR A 241 32.61 -7.12 -8.71
N GLU A 242 33.80 -7.66 -8.45
CA GLU A 242 34.79 -7.06 -7.52
C GLU A 242 35.10 -5.60 -7.84
N ASN A 243 35.20 -5.25 -9.13
CA ASN A 243 35.44 -3.87 -9.57
C ASN A 243 34.28 -2.94 -9.21
N ALA A 244 33.03 -3.40 -9.41
CA ALA A 244 31.85 -2.63 -9.03
C ALA A 244 31.77 -2.45 -7.51
N ARG A 245 32.05 -3.51 -6.74
CA ARG A 245 32.18 -3.44 -5.28
C ARG A 245 33.22 -2.40 -4.86
N GLY A 246 34.41 -2.38 -5.48
CA GLY A 246 35.44 -1.38 -5.21
C GLY A 246 35.01 0.07 -5.49
N ILE A 247 34.22 0.30 -6.54
CA ILE A 247 33.70 1.66 -6.86
C ILE A 247 32.71 2.12 -5.79
N PHE A 248 31.84 1.21 -5.34
CA PHE A 248 30.91 1.49 -4.25
C PHE A 248 31.66 1.81 -2.95
N LYS A 249 32.74 1.10 -2.65
CA LYS A 249 33.61 1.36 -1.48
C LYS A 249 34.19 2.79 -1.50
N ILE A 250 34.79 3.20 -2.62
CA ILE A 250 35.37 4.55 -2.77
C ILE A 250 34.30 5.63 -2.56
N LEU A 251 33.08 5.40 -3.08
CA LEU A 251 31.97 6.32 -2.90
C LEU A 251 31.53 6.40 -1.43
N CYS A 252 31.43 5.26 -0.74
CA CYS A 252 31.08 5.19 0.68
C CYS A 252 32.11 5.92 1.55
N GLU A 253 33.39 5.62 1.38
CA GLU A 253 34.50 6.26 2.13
C GLU A 253 34.49 7.77 1.94
N HIS A 254 34.26 8.25 0.72
CA HIS A 254 34.17 9.67 0.43
C HIS A 254 32.97 10.33 1.12
N GLN A 255 31.82 9.65 1.11
CA GLN A 255 30.61 10.17 1.74
C GLN A 255 30.74 10.20 3.27
N ILE A 256 31.31 9.16 3.88
CA ILE A 256 31.60 9.12 5.32
C ILE A 256 32.58 10.23 5.72
N ALA A 257 33.66 10.41 4.95
CA ALA A 257 34.64 11.46 5.19
C ALA A 257 34.01 12.85 5.11
N GLY A 258 33.18 13.12 4.10
CA GLY A 258 32.47 14.39 3.96
C GLY A 258 31.44 14.65 5.07
N ILE A 259 30.81 13.61 5.62
CA ILE A 259 29.87 13.75 6.76
C ILE A 259 30.66 14.11 8.03
N SER A 260 31.87 13.55 8.21
CA SER A 260 32.73 13.85 9.36
C SER A 260 33.33 15.25 9.35
N THR A 261 33.67 15.79 8.17
CA THR A 261 34.24 17.15 8.05
C THR A 261 33.17 18.23 8.19
N SER A 262 31.95 17.98 7.68
CA SER A 262 30.81 18.90 7.82
C SER A 262 30.27 18.97 9.26
N THR A 263 30.42 17.90 10.05
CA THR A 263 30.09 17.91 11.50
C THR A 263 31.14 18.64 12.34
N ALA A 264 32.44 18.48 12.05
CA ALA A 264 33.51 19.16 12.79
C ALA A 264 33.55 20.69 12.61
N ASN A 265 33.10 21.21 11.47
CA ASN A 265 33.08 22.66 11.20
C ASN A 265 31.90 23.40 11.85
N ASN A 266 30.88 22.70 12.34
CA ASN A 266 29.71 23.30 13.00
C ASN A 266 29.86 23.50 14.52
N ASP A 267 30.90 22.95 15.14
CA ASP A 267 31.18 23.14 16.57
C ASP A 267 31.91 24.48 16.88
N GLY A 268 32.09 25.33 15.86
CA GLY A 268 32.98 26.49 15.90
C GLY A 268 32.40 27.83 15.44
N HIS A 269 31.09 28.09 15.51
CA HIS A 269 30.57 29.47 15.68
C HIS A 269 29.06 29.51 15.89
N GLY A 270 28.61 30.09 17.00
CA GLY A 270 27.20 30.28 17.29
C GLY A 270 26.55 31.29 16.35
N THR A 271 25.56 30.84 15.58
CA THR A 271 24.36 31.63 15.26
C THR A 271 23.19 30.69 15.00
N SER A 272 22.08 30.96 15.69
CA SER A 272 20.87 30.16 15.72
C SER A 272 20.25 29.96 14.33
N GLY A 273 20.23 28.73 13.83
CA GLY A 273 19.55 28.39 12.59
C GLY A 273 19.50 26.89 12.35
N LYS A 274 18.44 26.25 12.87
CA LYS A 274 17.93 24.91 12.52
C LYS A 274 18.98 23.79 12.36
N ASN A 275 18.97 22.82 13.27
CA ASN A 275 19.56 21.49 13.08
C ASN A 275 18.95 20.80 11.86
N HIS A 276 19.37 21.19 10.65
CA HIS A 276 19.18 20.41 9.45
C HIS A 276 20.26 19.34 9.52
N GLY A 277 19.86 18.11 9.87
CA GLY A 277 20.74 16.96 9.70
C GLY A 277 21.34 17.02 8.30
N VAL A 278 22.66 16.89 8.22
CA VAL A 278 23.41 16.94 6.96
C VAL A 278 22.71 16.01 5.97
N LYS A 279 22.11 16.57 4.93
CA LYS A 279 21.41 15.76 3.94
C LYS A 279 22.48 15.00 3.14
N PRO A 280 22.25 13.71 2.80
CA PRO A 280 23.17 12.94 1.97
C PRO A 280 23.52 13.63 0.65
N GLU A 281 22.59 14.47 0.16
CA GLU A 281 22.71 15.29 -1.04
C GLU A 281 23.85 16.33 -0.99
N ASP A 282 24.17 16.85 0.20
CA ASP A 282 25.19 17.90 0.38
C ASP A 282 26.62 17.31 0.46
N VAL A 283 26.73 15.99 0.59
CA VAL A 283 27.98 15.25 0.80
C VAL A 283 28.31 14.32 -0.38
N GLY A 284 27.56 14.41 -1.47
CA GLY A 284 27.82 13.61 -2.66
C GLY A 284 29.12 13.99 -3.37
N VAL A 285 29.55 13.11 -4.29
CA VAL A 285 30.79 13.26 -5.06
C VAL A 285 30.48 13.67 -6.49
N ALA A 286 31.22 14.65 -7.02
CA ALA A 286 31.12 15.02 -8.43
C ALA A 286 31.62 13.88 -9.34
N TYR A 287 30.93 13.64 -10.46
CA TYR A 287 31.25 12.58 -11.42
C TYR A 287 32.75 12.51 -11.79
N GLY A 288 33.36 13.66 -12.13
CA GLY A 288 34.76 13.71 -12.55
C GLY A 288 35.75 13.35 -11.45
N VAL A 289 35.42 13.64 -10.19
CA VAL A 289 36.28 13.30 -9.04
C VAL A 289 36.20 11.81 -8.75
N LEU A 290 34.99 11.23 -8.77
CA LEU A 290 34.81 9.79 -8.57
C LEU A 290 35.52 9.00 -9.68
N TYR A 291 35.36 9.41 -10.95
CA TYR A 291 36.03 8.77 -12.08
C TYR A 291 37.57 8.78 -11.93
N LYS A 292 38.14 9.92 -11.53
CA LYS A 292 39.59 10.04 -11.30
C LYS A 292 40.07 9.07 -10.21
N LYS A 293 39.36 8.99 -9.07
CA LYS A 293 39.69 8.07 -7.97
C LYS A 293 39.56 6.60 -8.38
N CYS A 294 38.50 6.23 -9.09
CA CYS A 294 38.32 4.85 -9.57
C CYS A 294 39.40 4.44 -10.58
N ARG A 295 39.90 5.38 -11.38
CA ARG A 295 41.01 5.14 -12.32
C ARG A 295 42.35 5.01 -11.60
N GLU A 296 42.60 5.81 -10.56
CA GLU A 296 43.80 5.69 -9.71
C GLU A 296 43.84 4.35 -8.96
N ALA A 297 42.68 3.82 -8.58
CA ALA A 297 42.53 2.50 -7.95
C ALA A 297 42.46 1.33 -8.95
N TRP A 298 42.67 1.56 -10.25
CA TRP A 298 42.62 0.53 -11.30
C TRP A 298 41.31 -0.25 -11.41
N LEU A 299 40.19 0.32 -10.94
CA LEU A 299 38.88 -0.34 -10.95
C LEU A 299 38.17 -0.23 -12.31
N VAL A 300 38.53 0.76 -13.12
CA VAL A 300 37.86 1.06 -14.39
C VAL A 300 38.84 1.44 -15.48
N SER A 301 38.67 0.85 -16.67
CA SER A 301 39.54 1.04 -17.83
C SER A 301 39.18 2.26 -18.68
N ASN A 302 37.87 2.55 -18.85
CA ASN A 302 37.40 3.65 -19.71
C ASN A 302 36.14 4.34 -19.14
N ASP A 303 35.86 5.58 -19.57
CA ASP A 303 34.68 6.35 -19.15
C ASP A 303 33.37 5.59 -19.47
N LEU A 304 33.32 4.88 -20.60
CA LEU A 304 32.15 4.09 -20.98
C LEU A 304 31.86 2.98 -19.98
N THR A 305 32.88 2.22 -19.55
CA THR A 305 32.71 1.14 -18.56
C THR A 305 32.29 1.68 -17.19
N PHE A 306 32.76 2.87 -16.83
CA PHE A 306 32.34 3.54 -15.59
C PHE A 306 30.87 3.94 -15.64
N LYS A 307 30.42 4.53 -16.76
CA LYS A 307 29.03 4.88 -16.98
C LYS A 307 28.11 3.67 -16.90
N THR A 308 28.50 2.54 -17.48
CA THR A 308 27.71 1.30 -17.42
C THR A 308 27.52 0.81 -15.99
N GLN A 309 28.57 0.85 -15.16
CA GLN A 309 28.48 0.48 -13.74
C GLN A 309 27.63 1.47 -12.93
N LEU A 310 27.74 2.77 -13.23
CA LEU A 310 26.87 3.77 -12.61
C LEU A 310 25.40 3.64 -13.03
N THR A 311 25.12 3.24 -14.27
CA THR A 311 23.74 2.93 -14.71
C THR A 311 23.21 1.71 -13.99
N GLU A 312 24.01 0.66 -13.81
CA GLU A 312 23.64 -0.51 -13.02
C GLU A 312 23.31 -0.13 -11.55
N PHE A 313 24.13 0.72 -10.92
CA PHE A 313 23.83 1.24 -9.58
C PHE A 313 22.58 2.11 -9.51
N ARG A 314 22.24 2.84 -10.59
CA ARG A 314 21.00 3.64 -10.67
C ARG A 314 19.78 2.75 -10.90
N ASP A 315 19.89 1.72 -11.73
CA ASP A 315 18.82 0.76 -12.01
C ASP A 315 18.46 0.00 -10.73
N HIS A 316 19.48 -0.39 -9.97
CA HIS A 316 19.33 -0.93 -8.63
C HIS A 316 19.15 0.14 -7.55
N GLN A 317 18.88 1.42 -7.86
CA GLN A 317 18.58 2.47 -6.87
C GLN A 317 19.56 2.57 -5.67
N ILE A 318 20.82 2.15 -5.86
CA ILE A 318 21.89 2.21 -4.86
C ILE A 318 22.42 3.64 -4.76
N ILE A 319 22.53 4.31 -5.91
CA ILE A 319 23.05 5.68 -6.02
C ILE A 319 21.98 6.56 -6.63
N GLN A 320 21.83 7.76 -6.07
CA GLN A 320 21.04 8.84 -6.65
C GLN A 320 21.95 9.93 -7.19
N SER A 321 21.49 10.62 -8.23
CA SER A 321 22.19 11.77 -8.78
C SER A 321 21.39 13.05 -8.59
N ARG A 322 22.10 14.12 -8.23
CA ARG A 322 21.56 15.49 -8.19
C ARG A 322 22.38 16.37 -9.09
N ARG A 323 21.73 17.11 -9.97
CA ARG A 323 22.37 18.17 -10.77
C ARG A 323 22.37 19.45 -9.95
N MET A 324 23.56 20.02 -9.73
CA MET A 324 23.71 21.34 -9.12
C MET A 324 23.40 22.44 -10.15
N ALA A 325 23.21 23.68 -9.67
CA ALA A 325 22.96 24.85 -10.50
C ALA A 325 24.09 25.08 -11.54
N ASP A 326 25.31 24.66 -11.20
CA ASP A 326 26.50 24.76 -12.06
C ASP A 326 26.57 23.66 -13.15
N GLY A 327 25.53 22.81 -13.25
CA GLY A 327 25.45 21.74 -14.26
C GLY A 327 26.26 20.49 -13.92
N THR A 328 27.01 20.48 -12.82
CA THR A 328 27.75 19.30 -12.35
C THR A 328 26.80 18.26 -11.73
N GLU A 329 26.94 17.00 -12.17
CA GLU A 329 26.25 15.86 -11.55
C GLU A 329 27.01 15.40 -10.29
N ILE A 330 26.28 15.39 -9.18
CA ILE A 330 26.72 14.84 -7.89
C ILE A 330 26.03 13.51 -7.66
N LEU A 331 26.82 12.52 -7.27
CA LEU A 331 26.39 11.16 -6.95
C LEU A 331 26.44 10.96 -5.43
N TYR A 332 25.37 10.44 -4.84
CA TYR A 332 25.32 10.14 -3.41
C TYR A 332 24.50 8.87 -3.13
N ILE A 333 24.80 8.22 -2.01
CA ILE A 333 24.05 7.07 -1.52
C ILE A 333 23.02 7.59 -0.50
N PRO A 334 21.72 7.31 -0.66
CA PRO A 334 20.66 7.83 0.22
C PRO A 334 20.56 7.04 1.54
N LEU A 335 21.69 6.82 2.23
CA LEU A 335 21.79 6.11 3.51
C LEU A 335 22.40 7.00 4.60
N SER A 336 22.13 6.67 5.86
CA SER A 336 22.77 7.35 7.00
C SER A 336 24.21 6.89 7.20
N LYS A 337 25.02 7.69 7.92
CA LYS A 337 26.43 7.37 8.20
C LYS A 337 26.59 6.00 8.88
N ASP A 338 25.75 5.70 9.87
CA ASP A 338 25.82 4.43 10.61
C ASP A 338 25.50 3.23 9.71
N GLN A 339 24.59 3.41 8.76
CA GLN A 339 24.25 2.38 7.77
C GLN A 339 25.39 2.15 6.78
N LEU A 340 26.07 3.21 6.32
CA LEU A 340 27.22 3.09 5.43
C LEU A 340 28.40 2.38 6.09
N ILE A 341 28.66 2.65 7.38
CA ILE A 341 29.70 1.97 8.17
C ILE A 341 29.38 0.49 8.31
N ASN A 342 28.13 0.15 8.68
CA ASN A 342 27.71 -1.25 8.80
C ASN A 342 27.86 -2.03 7.47
N ILE A 343 27.56 -1.41 6.33
CA ILE A 343 27.73 -2.05 5.01
C ILE A 343 29.22 -2.26 4.69
N LEU A 344 30.08 -1.29 5.03
CA LEU A 344 31.52 -1.39 4.81
C LEU A 344 32.14 -2.50 5.67
N ASP A 345 31.69 -2.66 6.91
CA ASP A 345 32.18 -3.67 7.85
C ASP A 345 31.70 -5.08 7.48
N ASN A 346 30.48 -5.22 6.95
CA ASN A 346 29.91 -6.50 6.53
C ASN A 346 30.44 -7.01 5.18
N LEU A 347 30.88 -6.10 4.30
CA LEU A 347 31.47 -6.46 3.01
C LEU A 347 32.97 -6.72 3.21
N GLU A 348 33.35 -7.99 3.35
CA GLU A 348 34.74 -8.40 3.13
C GLU A 348 35.09 -8.11 1.66
N PHE A 349 35.82 -7.03 1.44
CA PHE A 349 36.36 -6.62 0.14
C PHE A 349 37.67 -7.34 -0.18
#